data_AF-A0A1S6GYT7-F1
#
_entry.id   AF-A0A1S6GYT7-F1
#
_cell.length_a   1.000
_cell.length_b   1.000
_cell.length_c   1.000
_cell.angle_alpha   90.00
_cell.angle_beta   90.00
_cell.angle_gamma   90.00
#
_symmetry.space_group_name_H-M   'P 1'
#
loop_
_entity.id
_entity.type
_entity.pdbx_description
1 polymer ?
#
loop_
_entity_poly.entity_id
_entity_poly.type
_entity_poly.pdbx_seq_one_letter_code
_entity_poly.pdbx_strand_id
1 'polypeptide(L)'
;MATILEGLGFLEFFLPVFSFLFIFVIMYAVLDKFKLMGDNKSIKFIASLSIALIFLFSKSTLEFVNFVTPWFVILVIIAFFILSLFMFMGLKEKSMEATIGDPRVYWTILVIIIILLIAAIGTVFSDFFSTEGGEITDPTKASITQILVHPRVLGALFLLVIISFAIKNIASFAESK
;
A
#
# COMPACT_ATOMS: atom_id res chain seq x y z
N MET A 1 -30.30 -16.79 16.30
CA MET A 1 -30.93 -15.48 16.06
C MET A 1 -30.14 -14.86 14.93
N ALA A 2 -30.80 -14.42 13.86
CA ALA A 2 -30.17 -13.76 12.71
C ALA A 2 -29.55 -12.46 13.19
N THR A 3 -28.29 -12.55 13.61
CA THR A 3 -27.53 -11.41 14.08
C THR A 3 -27.26 -10.53 12.87
N ILE A 4 -27.06 -9.25 13.11
CA ILE A 4 -26.60 -8.17 12.23
C ILE A 4 -25.38 -8.57 11.33
N LEU A 5 -24.81 -9.77 11.51
CA LEU A 5 -23.91 -10.50 10.63
C LEU A 5 -24.51 -10.91 9.26
N GLU A 6 -25.81 -11.15 9.10
CA GLU A 6 -26.39 -11.36 7.75
C GLU A 6 -26.45 -10.05 6.93
N GLY A 7 -26.34 -8.89 7.59
CA GLY A 7 -26.13 -7.59 6.94
C GLY A 7 -24.75 -7.45 6.27
N LEU A 8 -23.83 -8.39 6.51
CA LEU A 8 -22.54 -8.45 5.82
C LEU A 8 -22.67 -8.77 4.33
N GLY A 9 -23.76 -9.41 3.88
CA GLY A 9 -23.94 -9.68 2.44
C GLY A 9 -23.99 -8.39 1.59
N PHE A 10 -24.51 -7.30 2.16
CA PHE A 10 -24.48 -5.99 1.50
C PHE A 10 -23.08 -5.38 1.55
N LEU A 11 -22.39 -5.41 2.69
CA LEU A 11 -21.05 -4.85 2.80
C LEU A 11 -20.04 -5.62 1.94
N GLU A 12 -20.14 -6.94 1.86
CA GLU A 12 -19.35 -7.82 1.00
C GLU A 12 -19.56 -7.50 -0.49
N PHE A 13 -20.77 -7.11 -0.90
CA PHE A 13 -21.04 -6.60 -2.24
C PHE A 13 -20.32 -5.28 -2.53
N PHE A 14 -20.15 -4.41 -1.51
CA PHE A 14 -19.42 -3.14 -1.65
C PHE A 14 -17.91 -3.27 -1.40
N LEU A 15 -17.40 -4.38 -0.87
CA LEU A 15 -15.96 -4.57 -0.61
C LEU A 15 -15.08 -4.32 -1.86
N PRO A 16 -15.43 -4.80 -3.07
CA PRO A 16 -14.68 -4.48 -4.26
C PRO A 16 -14.67 -2.98 -4.58
N VAL A 17 -15.81 -2.29 -4.39
CA VAL A 17 -15.94 -0.84 -4.62
C VAL A 17 -15.11 -0.04 -3.61
N PHE A 18 -15.15 -0.42 -2.33
CA PHE A 18 -14.32 0.17 -1.29
C PHE A 18 -12.83 -0.07 -1.53
N SER A 19 -12.47 -1.29 -1.93
CA SER A 19 -11.09 -1.64 -2.30
C SER A 19 -10.59 -0.78 -3.44
N PHE A 20 -11.39 -0.67 -4.50
CA PHE A 20 -11.11 0.19 -5.63
C PHE A 20 -10.88 1.65 -5.21
N LEU A 21 -11.81 2.24 -4.43
CA LEU A 21 -11.69 3.62 -3.96
C LEU A 21 -10.45 3.83 -3.09
N PHE A 22 -10.17 2.89 -2.19
CA PHE A 22 -9.02 2.97 -1.29
C PHE A 22 -7.71 2.98 -2.06
N ILE A 23 -7.53 2.05 -2.99
CA ILE A 23 -6.33 1.95 -3.84
C ILE A 23 -6.23 3.17 -4.74
N PHE A 24 -7.34 3.60 -5.32
CA PHE A 24 -7.40 4.81 -6.15
C PHE A 24 -6.89 6.04 -5.39
N VAL A 25 -7.40 6.29 -4.18
CA VAL A 25 -7.01 7.43 -3.34
C VAL A 25 -5.54 7.35 -2.95
N ILE A 26 -5.06 6.17 -2.53
CA ILE A 26 -3.65 5.98 -2.18
C ILE A 26 -2.76 6.23 -3.38
N MET A 27 -3.06 5.62 -4.53
CA MET A 27 -2.25 5.79 -5.73
C MET A 27 -2.27 7.23 -6.21
N TYR A 28 -3.42 7.91 -6.19
CA TYR A 28 -3.51 9.32 -6.51
C TYR A 28 -2.65 10.16 -5.56
N ALA A 29 -2.72 9.90 -4.24
CA ALA A 29 -1.93 10.61 -3.23
C ALA A 29 -0.43 10.38 -3.42
N VAL A 30 -0.01 9.16 -3.75
CA VAL A 30 1.39 8.84 -4.10
C VAL A 30 1.81 9.62 -5.35
N LEU A 31 1.06 9.54 -6.44
CA LEU A 31 1.37 10.27 -7.67
C LEU A 31 1.42 11.80 -7.46
N ASP A 32 0.58 12.31 -6.58
CA ASP A 32 0.55 13.74 -6.26
C ASP A 32 1.75 14.18 -5.41
N LYS A 33 2.05 13.43 -4.34
CA LYS A 33 3.17 13.70 -3.42
C LYS A 33 4.53 13.58 -4.09
N PHE A 34 4.71 12.56 -4.94
CA PHE A 34 5.98 12.29 -5.62
C PHE A 34 6.11 13.00 -6.97
N LYS A 35 5.08 13.71 -7.43
CA LYS A 35 5.05 14.43 -8.72
C LYS A 35 5.55 13.62 -9.92
N LEU A 36 5.36 12.29 -9.89
CA LEU A 36 5.91 11.35 -10.88
C LEU A 36 5.44 11.64 -12.32
N MET A 37 4.29 12.30 -12.47
CA MET A 37 3.68 12.65 -13.77
C MET A 37 3.53 14.17 -13.96
N GLY A 38 4.35 14.98 -13.27
CA GLY A 38 4.29 16.44 -13.31
C GLY A 38 3.11 17.01 -12.51
N ASP A 39 2.66 18.22 -12.84
CA ASP A 39 1.59 18.94 -12.13
C ASP A 39 0.20 18.77 -12.79
N ASN A 40 0.08 17.99 -13.87
CA ASN A 40 -1.19 17.81 -14.55
C ASN A 40 -2.12 16.85 -13.78
N LYS A 41 -3.09 17.43 -13.04
CA LYS A 41 -4.05 16.69 -12.20
C LYS A 41 -4.84 15.63 -12.97
N SER A 42 -5.21 15.90 -14.21
CA SER A 42 -5.99 14.96 -15.04
C SER A 42 -5.21 13.69 -15.36
N ILE A 43 -3.90 13.81 -15.61
CA ILE A 43 -3.02 12.66 -15.90
C ILE A 43 -2.87 11.80 -14.64
N LYS A 44 -2.67 12.42 -13.48
CA LYS A 44 -2.60 11.71 -12.19
C LYS A 44 -3.90 10.95 -11.90
N PHE A 45 -5.05 11.56 -12.17
CA PHE A 45 -6.36 10.94 -12.00
C PHE A 45 -6.53 9.72 -12.91
N ILE A 46 -6.31 9.86 -14.22
CA ILE A 46 -6.42 8.75 -15.17
C ILE A 46 -5.44 7.62 -14.85
N ALA A 47 -4.21 7.93 -14.46
CA ALA A 47 -3.20 6.93 -14.13
C ALA A 47 -3.59 6.16 -12.86
N SER A 48 -3.95 6.85 -11.78
CA SER A 48 -4.40 6.21 -10.53
C SER A 48 -5.68 5.40 -10.73
N LEU A 49 -6.61 5.86 -11.57
CA LEU A 49 -7.82 5.13 -11.95
C LEU A 49 -7.47 3.82 -12.66
N SER A 50 -6.56 3.88 -13.64
CA SER A 50 -6.13 2.71 -14.41
C SER A 50 -5.45 1.67 -13.51
N ILE A 51 -4.59 2.13 -12.60
CA ILE A 51 -3.92 1.27 -11.63
C ILE A 51 -4.94 0.63 -10.69
N ALA A 52 -5.86 1.41 -10.11
CA ALA A 52 -6.89 0.88 -9.22
C ALA A 52 -7.78 -0.16 -9.90
N LEU A 53 -8.14 0.03 -11.18
CA LEU A 53 -8.90 -0.95 -11.96
C LEU A 53 -8.14 -2.27 -12.15
N ILE A 54 -6.84 -2.22 -12.47
CA ILE A 54 -6.01 -3.43 -12.60
C ILE A 54 -5.95 -4.18 -11.26
N PHE A 55 -5.74 -3.43 -10.18
CA PHE A 55 -5.62 -3.97 -8.84
C PHE A 55 -6.94 -4.57 -8.30
N LEU A 56 -8.10 -4.13 -8.78
CA LEU A 56 -9.40 -4.68 -8.41
C LEU A 56 -9.56 -6.17 -8.78
N PHE A 57 -8.90 -6.62 -9.85
CA PHE A 57 -8.94 -8.02 -10.28
C PHE A 57 -7.95 -8.92 -9.53
N SER A 58 -7.12 -8.36 -8.65
CA SER A 58 -6.14 -9.11 -7.88
C SER A 58 -6.74 -9.59 -6.56
N LYS A 59 -6.71 -10.90 -6.33
CA LYS A 59 -7.16 -11.51 -5.07
C LYS A 59 -6.36 -10.99 -3.87
N SER A 60 -5.03 -10.92 -4.00
CA SER A 60 -4.14 -10.39 -2.95
C SER A 60 -4.48 -8.94 -2.61
N THR A 61 -4.96 -8.17 -3.58
CA THR A 61 -5.35 -6.78 -3.32
C THR A 61 -6.65 -6.68 -2.52
N LEU A 62 -7.65 -7.52 -2.80
CA LEU A 62 -8.87 -7.57 -2.01
C LEU A 62 -8.56 -8.01 -0.57
N GLU A 63 -7.67 -9.00 -0.39
CA GLU A 63 -7.18 -9.43 0.92
C GLU A 63 -6.44 -8.30 1.64
N PHE A 64 -5.64 -7.49 0.91
CA PHE A 64 -4.94 -6.33 1.47
C PHE A 64 -5.91 -5.29 2.03
N VAL A 65 -6.92 -4.92 1.23
CA VAL A 65 -7.92 -3.95 1.68
C VAL A 65 -8.72 -4.51 2.85
N ASN A 66 -9.17 -5.75 2.78
CA ASN A 66 -9.91 -6.39 3.89
C ASN A 66 -9.11 -6.41 5.19
N PHE A 67 -7.78 -6.55 5.10
CA PHE A 67 -6.91 -6.46 6.26
C PHE A 67 -6.77 -5.02 6.77
N VAL A 68 -6.54 -4.04 5.88
CA VAL A 68 -6.27 -2.64 6.26
C VAL A 68 -7.52 -1.88 6.70
N THR A 69 -8.67 -2.14 6.09
CA THR A 69 -9.93 -1.42 6.32
C THR A 69 -10.38 -1.40 7.78
N PRO A 70 -10.42 -2.52 8.52
CA PRO A 70 -10.80 -2.51 9.94
C PRO A 70 -9.91 -1.59 10.78
N TRP A 71 -8.60 -1.61 10.56
CA TRP A 71 -7.65 -0.76 11.27
C TRP A 71 -7.82 0.72 10.94
N PHE A 72 -8.11 1.02 9.66
CA PHE A 72 -8.40 2.38 9.24
C PHE A 72 -9.69 2.91 9.89
N VAL A 73 -10.74 2.10 9.96
CA VAL A 73 -11.99 2.45 10.67
C VAL A 73 -11.73 2.72 12.14
N ILE A 74 -10.94 1.88 12.82
CA ILE A 74 -10.55 2.11 14.22
C ILE A 74 -9.80 3.44 14.36
N LEU A 75 -8.85 3.74 13.48
CA LEU A 75 -8.12 5.01 13.47
C LEU A 75 -9.05 6.21 13.31
N VAL A 76 -10.01 6.14 12.38
CA VAL A 76 -11.00 7.21 12.16
C VAL A 76 -11.88 7.40 13.38
N ILE A 77 -12.33 6.30 14.02
CA ILE A 77 -13.12 6.37 15.25
C ILE A 77 -12.32 7.02 16.37
N ILE A 78 -11.06 6.61 16.58
CA ILE A 78 -10.17 7.21 17.60
C ILE A 78 -9.95 8.69 17.30
N ALA A 79 -9.67 9.04 16.04
CA ALA A 79 -9.50 10.43 15.62
C ALA A 79 -10.78 11.25 15.90
N PHE A 80 -11.95 10.70 15.60
CA PHE A 80 -13.23 11.34 15.90
C PHE A 80 -13.42 11.56 17.41
N PHE A 81 -13.12 10.57 18.25
CA PHE A 81 -13.16 10.74 19.71
C PHE A 81 -12.19 11.80 20.21
N ILE A 82 -10.96 11.83 19.68
CA ILE A 82 -9.97 12.87 20.02
C ILE A 82 -10.50 14.26 19.62
N LEU A 83 -11.04 14.41 18.41
CA LEU A 83 -11.66 15.66 17.96
C LEU A 83 -12.84 16.06 18.85
N SER A 84 -13.68 15.10 19.22
CA SER A 84 -14.83 15.32 20.11
C SER A 84 -14.40 15.76 21.50
N LEU A 85 -13.36 15.14 22.08
CA LEU A 85 -12.77 15.56 23.35
C LEU A 85 -12.23 16.99 23.28
N PHE A 86 -11.51 17.35 22.21
CA PHE A 86 -11.05 18.73 22.03
C PHE A 86 -12.21 19.73 21.93
N MET A 87 -13.30 19.35 21.27
CA MET A 87 -14.51 20.15 21.19
C MET A 87 -15.17 20.31 22.57
N PHE A 88 -15.25 19.25 23.38
CA PHE A 88 -15.76 19.32 24.76
C PHE A 88 -14.88 20.16 25.69
N MET A 89 -13.57 20.20 25.46
CA MET A 89 -12.64 21.08 26.18
C MET A 89 -12.76 22.55 25.78
N GLY A 90 -13.67 22.90 24.85
CA GLY A 90 -13.91 24.28 24.42
C GLY A 90 -12.77 24.87 23.58
N LEU A 91 -11.87 24.04 23.06
CA LEU A 91 -10.78 24.47 22.20
C LEU A 91 -11.34 24.90 20.85
N LYS A 92 -11.17 26.18 20.50
CA LYS A 92 -11.58 26.73 19.20
C LYS A 92 -10.75 26.11 18.07
N GLU A 93 -11.30 26.13 16.86
CA GLU A 93 -10.72 25.63 15.60
C GLU A 93 -9.21 25.94 15.43
N LYS A 94 -8.75 27.12 15.86
CA LYS A 94 -7.34 27.52 15.82
C LYS A 94 -6.39 26.63 16.64
N SER A 95 -6.85 26.07 17.76
CA SER A 95 -6.06 25.15 18.59
C SER A 95 -6.01 23.74 17.99
N MET A 96 -7.02 23.36 17.20
CA MET A 96 -7.04 22.09 16.47
C MET A 96 -6.07 22.13 15.30
N GLU A 97 -6.04 23.23 14.54
CA GLU A 97 -5.05 23.45 13.47
C GLU A 97 -3.62 23.46 14.02
N ALA A 98 -3.38 24.11 15.16
CA ALA A 98 -2.07 24.13 15.81
C ALA A 98 -1.62 22.75 16.31
N THR A 99 -2.57 21.90 16.73
CA THR A 99 -2.29 20.56 17.27
C THR A 99 -2.07 19.53 16.14
N ILE A 100 -2.85 19.61 15.05
CA ILE A 100 -2.67 18.75 13.87
C ILE A 100 -1.42 19.17 13.09
N GLY A 101 -1.09 20.47 13.09
CA GLY A 101 0.12 21.01 12.50
C GLY A 101 1.38 20.77 13.33
N ASP A 102 1.27 20.29 14.57
CA ASP A 102 2.44 19.95 15.39
C ASP A 102 3.19 18.78 14.73
N PRO A 103 4.47 18.97 14.37
CA PRO A 103 5.29 17.92 13.78
C PRO A 103 5.26 16.62 14.57
N ARG A 104 5.13 16.67 15.91
CA ARG A 104 5.08 15.46 16.75
C ARG A 104 3.85 14.61 16.47
N VAL A 105 2.66 15.23 16.42
CA VAL A 105 1.40 14.52 16.19
C VAL A 105 1.35 13.96 14.78
N TYR A 106 1.74 14.77 13.79
CA TYR A 106 1.85 14.33 12.41
C TYR A 106 2.80 13.12 12.25
N TRP A 107 3.99 13.18 12.87
CA TRP A 107 4.95 12.09 12.80
C TRP A 107 4.46 10.81 13.49
N THR A 108 3.78 10.92 14.64
CA THR A 108 3.20 9.75 15.30
C THR A 108 2.14 9.07 14.44
N ILE A 109 1.22 9.84 13.84
CA ILE A 109 0.19 9.31 12.94
C ILE A 109 0.84 8.66 11.71
N LEU A 110 1.82 9.33 11.10
CA LEU A 110 2.55 8.81 9.95
C LEU A 110 3.23 7.47 10.26
N VAL A 111 3.94 7.36 11.39
CA VAL A 111 4.63 6.13 11.81
C VAL A 111 3.63 5.00 12.04
N ILE A 112 2.48 5.27 12.68
CA ILE A 112 1.42 4.27 12.87
C ILE A 112 0.89 3.77 11.52
N ILE A 113 0.62 4.67 10.57
CA ILE A 113 0.16 4.30 9.23
C ILE A 113 1.22 3.48 8.50
N ILE A 114 2.50 3.85 8.58
CA ILE A 114 3.59 3.10 7.95
C ILE A 114 3.72 1.69 8.54
N ILE A 115 3.68 1.55 9.86
CA ILE A 115 3.72 0.24 10.53
C ILE A 115 2.54 -0.63 10.10
N LEU A 116 1.33 -0.05 10.04
CA LEU A 116 0.12 -0.74 9.59
C LEU A 116 0.27 -1.22 8.14
N LEU A 117 0.79 -0.38 7.25
CA LEU A 117 1.04 -0.75 5.85
C LEU A 117 2.09 -1.86 5.74
N ILE A 118 3.18 -1.79 6.51
CA ILE A 118 4.20 -2.85 6.54
C ILE A 118 3.61 -4.17 7.03
N ALA A 119 2.81 -4.13 8.11
CA ALA A 119 2.13 -5.30 8.64
C ALA A 119 1.18 -5.91 7.60
N ALA A 120 0.37 -5.07 6.95
CA ALA A 120 -0.56 -5.50 5.91
C ALA A 120 0.16 -6.13 4.72
N ILE A 121 1.28 -5.54 4.29
CA ILE A 121 2.10 -6.12 3.23
C ILE A 121 2.65 -7.48 3.65
N GLY A 122 3.20 -7.58 4.87
CA GLY A 122 3.77 -8.82 5.39
C GLY A 122 2.76 -9.95 5.56
N THR A 123 1.51 -9.65 5.93
CA THR A 123 0.45 -10.66 6.12
C THR A 123 -0.22 -11.06 4.81
N VAL A 124 -0.40 -10.13 3.87
CA VAL A 124 -1.18 -10.37 2.66
C VAL A 124 -0.31 -10.86 1.51
N PHE A 125 0.90 -10.32 1.41
CA PHE A 125 1.88 -10.78 0.44
C PHE A 125 2.85 -11.79 1.08
N SER A 126 2.45 -12.41 2.21
CA SER A 126 3.24 -13.45 2.88
C SER A 126 3.66 -14.51 1.90
N ASP A 127 2.82 -14.89 0.94
CA ASP A 127 3.09 -15.93 -0.06
C ASP A 127 4.21 -15.52 -1.03
N PHE A 128 4.34 -14.23 -1.34
CA PHE A 128 5.44 -13.69 -2.14
C PHE A 128 6.76 -13.68 -1.36
N PHE A 129 6.70 -13.40 -0.05
CA PHE A 129 7.88 -13.36 0.83
C PHE A 129 8.26 -14.71 1.40
N SER A 130 7.31 -15.64 1.52
CA SER A 130 7.55 -17.04 1.86
C SER A 130 8.12 -17.68 0.63
N THR A 131 9.41 -17.95 0.70
CA THR A 131 10.02 -18.96 -0.15
C THR A 131 9.21 -20.24 -0.02
N GLU A 132 8.54 -20.66 -1.10
CA GLU A 132 8.17 -22.06 -1.25
C GLU A 132 9.48 -22.85 -1.18
N GLY A 133 9.80 -23.37 0.01
CA GLY A 133 11.02 -24.11 0.28
C GLY A 133 11.98 -23.44 1.26
N GLY A 134 11.67 -23.52 2.55
CA GLY A 134 12.66 -23.47 3.61
C GLY A 134 12.44 -22.36 4.64
N GLU A 135 12.05 -22.76 5.84
CA GLU A 135 12.36 -22.01 7.05
C GLU A 135 13.85 -21.63 7.02
N ILE A 136 14.15 -20.33 7.07
CA ILE A 136 15.48 -19.89 7.48
C ILE A 136 15.48 -19.97 9.01
N THR A 137 15.74 -21.17 9.53
CA THR A 137 15.82 -21.46 10.96
C THR A 137 17.12 -20.97 11.60
N ASP A 138 18.05 -20.36 10.86
CA ASP A 138 19.32 -19.90 11.44
C ASP A 138 20.00 -18.80 10.59
N PRO A 139 19.91 -17.50 10.95
CA PRO A 139 20.54 -16.40 10.20
C PRO A 139 22.07 -16.46 10.23
N THR A 140 22.65 -17.30 11.10
CA THR A 140 24.10 -17.42 11.31
C THR A 140 24.80 -18.46 10.43
N LYS A 141 24.05 -19.27 9.67
CA LYS A 141 24.61 -20.29 8.75
C LYS A 141 24.17 -20.15 7.30
N ALA A 142 23.43 -19.08 6.97
CA ALA A 142 23.05 -18.77 5.61
C ALA A 142 24.29 -18.44 4.78
N SER A 143 24.86 -19.48 4.18
CA SER A 143 25.99 -19.37 3.27
C SER A 143 25.56 -18.45 2.13
N ILE A 144 26.30 -17.36 1.90
CA ILE A 144 26.07 -16.38 0.83
C ILE A 144 25.84 -17.11 -0.52
N THR A 145 26.49 -18.26 -0.70
CA THR A 145 26.27 -19.18 -1.82
C THR A 145 24.82 -19.63 -1.96
N GLN A 146 24.14 -20.07 -0.88
CA GLN A 146 22.76 -20.55 -0.91
C GLN A 146 21.74 -19.45 -1.23
N ILE A 147 22.03 -18.21 -0.82
CA ILE A 147 21.23 -17.03 -1.18
C ILE A 147 21.42 -16.69 -2.67
N LEU A 148 22.65 -16.82 -3.19
CA LEU A 148 22.95 -16.55 -4.61
C LEU A 148 22.46 -17.63 -5.58
N VAL A 149 22.45 -18.92 -5.19
CA VAL A 149 21.85 -20.00 -5.99
C VAL A 149 20.37 -20.24 -5.71
N HIS A 150 19.70 -19.31 -5.03
CA HIS A 150 18.26 -19.42 -4.84
C HIS A 150 17.53 -19.27 -6.19
N PRO A 151 16.60 -20.18 -6.57
CA PRO A 151 15.93 -20.15 -7.87
C PRO A 151 15.25 -18.81 -8.21
N ARG A 152 14.72 -18.11 -7.19
CA ARG A 152 14.11 -16.78 -7.34
C ARG A 152 15.14 -15.67 -7.62
N VAL A 153 16.31 -15.73 -6.99
CA VAL A 153 17.39 -14.73 -7.18
C VAL A 153 18.04 -14.93 -8.55
N LEU A 154 18.26 -16.18 -8.96
CA LEU A 154 18.68 -16.54 -10.31
C LEU A 154 17.66 -16.10 -11.36
N GLY A 155 16.37 -16.30 -11.11
CA GLY A 155 15.30 -15.81 -11.99
C GLY A 155 15.29 -14.29 -12.13
N ALA A 156 15.42 -13.55 -11.03
CA ALA A 156 15.50 -12.10 -11.03
C ALA A 156 16.75 -11.58 -11.77
N LEU A 157 17.91 -12.23 -11.55
CA LEU A 157 19.15 -11.90 -12.23
C LEU A 157 19.07 -12.17 -13.74
N PHE A 158 18.47 -13.29 -14.13
CA PHE A 158 18.20 -13.63 -15.53
C PHE A 158 17.27 -12.61 -16.20
N LEU A 159 16.21 -12.19 -15.50
CA LEU A 159 15.27 -11.19 -15.98
C LEU A 159 15.96 -9.82 -16.16
N LEU A 160 16.85 -9.43 -15.24
CA LEU A 160 17.66 -8.21 -15.33
C LEU A 160 18.58 -8.21 -16.57
N VAL A 161 19.15 -9.37 -16.90
CA VAL A 161 19.94 -9.54 -18.14
C VAL A 161 19.07 -9.36 -19.38
N ILE A 162 17.87 -9.94 -19.42
CA ILE A 162 16.93 -9.78 -20.53
C ILE A 162 16.52 -8.31 -20.70
N ILE A 163 16.19 -7.62 -19.60
CA ILE A 163 15.83 -6.20 -19.62
C ILE A 163 17.00 -5.36 -20.14
N SER A 164 18.22 -5.61 -19.66
CA SER A 164 19.40 -4.87 -20.11
C SER A 164 19.63 -5.04 -21.61
N PHE A 165 19.42 -6.24 -22.14
CA PHE A 165 19.56 -6.52 -23.57
C PHE A 165 18.45 -5.88 -24.41
N ALA A 166 17.22 -5.88 -23.91
CA ALA A 166 16.09 -5.21 -24.54
C ALA A 166 16.30 -3.69 -24.62
N ILE A 167 16.73 -3.06 -23.51
CA ILE A 167 17.03 -1.63 -23.46
C ILE A 167 18.16 -1.28 -24.44
N LYS A 168 19.23 -2.08 -24.50
CA LYS A 168 20.34 -1.87 -25.43
C LYS A 168 19.88 -1.89 -26.90
N ASN A 169 19.03 -2.84 -27.28
CA ASN A 169 18.52 -2.93 -28.66
C ASN A 169 17.55 -1.80 -29.01
N ILE A 170 16.75 -1.35 -28.05
CA ILE A 170 15.85 -0.20 -28.23
C ILE A 170 16.67 1.10 -28.36
N ALA A 171 17.69 1.28 -27.51
CA ALA A 171 18.55 2.46 -27.54
C ALA A 171 19.36 2.56 -28.85
N SER A 172 19.93 1.45 -29.34
CA SER A 172 20.67 1.48 -30.61
C SER A 172 19.78 1.72 -31.83
N PHE A 173 18.48 1.40 -31.74
CA PHE A 173 17.51 1.70 -32.80
C PHE A 173 17.11 3.19 -32.81
N ALA A 174 17.16 3.85 -31.65
CA ALA A 174 16.84 5.27 -31.51
C ALA A 174 17.94 6.21 -32.05
N GLU A 175 19.22 5.78 -32.01
CA GLU A 175 20.36 6.56 -32.52
C GLU A 175 20.59 6.43 -34.04
N SER A 176 19.84 5.57 -34.73
CA SER A 176 19.95 5.32 -36.18
C SER A 176 19.01 6.19 -37.04
N LYS A 177 18.33 7.19 -36.45
CA LYS A 177 17.49 8.19 -37.14
C LYS A 177 18.05 9.58 -36.95
#